data_AF-A0A2E6DEG9-F1
#
_entry.id   AF-A0A2E6DEG9-F1
#
_cell.length_a   1.000
_cell.length_b   1.000
_cell.length_c   1.000
_cell.angle_alpha   90.00
_cell.angle_beta   90.00
_cell.angle_gamma   90.00
#
_symmetry.space_group_name_H-M   'P 1'
#
loop_
_entity.id
_entity.type
_entity.pdbx_description
1 polymer ?
#
loop_
_entity_poly.entity_id
_entity_poly.type
_entity_poly.pdbx_seq_one_letter_code
_entity_poly.pdbx_strand_id
1 'polypeptide(L)'
;MVYSARFYSMNEQPEETIRLLESAVKIDPENDTLHHSLALAYMSVDKLDQAISKIQKAISLNEGKDSYYFELGALLERTGQFELAIQNMKRSIELNPMHSNAHNFLGYMYAIQGKSLDKAIGHLNKALSIQPRNGYFLDSLSWIYFKKGESQRALDELKKAMVYTSPDPVLYSHLGDIHFSLKNYIEAGKAWKTSLFLTMEKMDDTDGELPDPKDLEKKIRGAREFLNKN
;
A
#
# COMPACT_ATOMS: atom_id res chain seq x y z
N MET A 1 -1.55 -11.98 -7.67
CA MET A 1 -2.29 -12.93 -8.52
C MET A 1 -2.87 -14.15 -7.78
N VAL A 2 -2.36 -14.56 -6.60
CA VAL A 2 -3.06 -15.56 -5.75
C VAL A 2 -4.12 -14.91 -4.84
N TYR A 3 -3.93 -13.63 -4.46
CA TYR A 3 -4.91 -12.86 -3.68
C TYR A 3 -6.21 -12.56 -4.43
N SER A 4 -6.15 -12.36 -5.75
CA SER A 4 -7.31 -11.96 -6.55
C SER A 4 -8.39 -13.06 -6.63
N ALA A 5 -8.03 -14.34 -6.69
CA ALA A 5 -9.02 -15.42 -6.80
C ALA A 5 -9.82 -15.67 -5.50
N ARG A 6 -9.20 -15.46 -4.33
CA ARG A 6 -9.89 -15.55 -3.03
C ARG A 6 -10.72 -14.30 -2.75
N PHE A 7 -10.20 -13.13 -3.13
CA PHE A 7 -10.87 -11.82 -3.01
C PHE A 7 -12.11 -11.71 -3.91
N TYR A 8 -12.03 -12.20 -5.16
CA TYR A 8 -13.18 -12.23 -6.09
C TYR A 8 -14.36 -13.06 -5.55
N SER A 9 -14.10 -14.18 -4.86
CA SER A 9 -15.16 -14.99 -4.26
C SER A 9 -15.84 -14.32 -3.06
N MET A 10 -15.17 -13.38 -2.38
CA MET A 10 -15.74 -12.66 -1.22
C MET A 10 -16.54 -11.43 -1.64
N ASN A 11 -16.26 -10.86 -2.81
CA ASN A 11 -16.90 -9.63 -3.30
C ASN A 11 -18.31 -9.83 -3.87
N GLU A 12 -18.73 -11.05 -4.24
CA GLU A 12 -20.10 -11.25 -4.76
C GLU A 12 -21.17 -11.33 -3.65
N GLN A 13 -20.82 -11.82 -2.46
CA GLN A 13 -21.72 -11.93 -1.29
C GLN A 13 -20.95 -11.86 0.06
N PRO A 14 -20.41 -10.68 0.43
CA PRO A 14 -19.52 -10.58 1.58
C PRO A 14 -20.23 -10.85 2.91
N GLU A 15 -21.49 -10.44 3.08
CA GLU A 15 -22.25 -10.69 4.31
C GLU A 15 -22.57 -12.17 4.53
N GLU A 16 -22.90 -12.91 3.46
CA GLU A 16 -23.15 -14.34 3.55
C GLU A 16 -21.87 -15.11 3.88
N THR A 17 -20.76 -14.72 3.26
CA THR A 17 -19.43 -15.26 3.56
C THR A 17 -19.08 -15.09 5.03
N ILE A 18 -19.31 -13.90 5.60
CA ILE A 18 -19.11 -13.63 7.03
C ILE A 18 -20.00 -14.54 7.89
N ARG A 19 -21.31 -14.67 7.58
CA ARG A 19 -22.23 -15.54 8.35
C ARG A 19 -21.78 -17.01 8.37
N LEU A 20 -21.35 -17.53 7.23
CA LEU A 20 -20.86 -18.90 7.11
C LEU A 20 -19.57 -19.10 7.92
N LEU A 21 -18.63 -18.16 7.82
CA LEU A 21 -17.37 -18.20 8.55
C LEU A 21 -17.58 -18.06 10.08
N GLU A 22 -18.50 -17.20 10.52
CA GLU A 22 -18.89 -17.09 11.93
C GLU A 22 -19.46 -18.41 12.47
N SER A 23 -20.27 -19.10 11.68
CA SER A 23 -20.80 -20.43 12.02
C SER A 23 -19.69 -21.48 12.07
N ALA A 24 -18.77 -21.47 11.11
CA ALA A 24 -17.64 -22.39 11.07
C ALA A 24 -16.71 -22.21 12.28
N VAL A 25 -16.40 -20.97 12.67
CA VAL A 25 -15.60 -20.65 13.87
C VAL A 25 -16.29 -21.11 15.16
N LYS A 26 -17.63 -21.14 15.22
CA LYS A 26 -18.35 -21.70 16.39
C LYS A 26 -18.21 -23.22 16.48
N ILE A 27 -18.13 -23.90 15.34
CA ILE A 27 -17.99 -25.35 15.27
C ILE A 27 -16.54 -25.77 15.60
N ASP A 28 -15.57 -25.03 15.07
CA ASP A 28 -14.14 -25.30 15.24
C ASP A 28 -13.38 -24.03 15.68
N PRO A 29 -13.47 -23.66 16.98
CA PRO A 29 -12.94 -22.39 17.48
C PRO A 29 -11.41 -22.32 17.56
N GLU A 30 -10.71 -23.44 17.44
CA GLU A 30 -9.25 -23.53 17.56
C GLU A 30 -8.55 -23.63 16.19
N ASN A 31 -9.30 -23.44 15.11
CA ASN A 31 -8.79 -23.42 13.74
C ASN A 31 -8.32 -22.02 13.33
N ASP A 32 -7.00 -21.82 13.29
CA ASP A 32 -6.37 -20.56 12.93
C ASP A 32 -6.78 -20.08 11.53
N THR A 33 -6.93 -21.00 10.58
CA THR A 33 -7.29 -20.69 9.20
C THR A 33 -8.73 -20.17 9.06
N LEU A 34 -9.66 -20.62 9.90
CA LEU A 34 -11.03 -20.09 9.93
C LEU A 34 -11.07 -18.67 10.50
N HIS A 35 -10.34 -18.40 11.59
CA HIS A 35 -10.21 -17.04 12.12
C HIS A 35 -9.53 -16.10 11.14
N HIS A 36 -8.48 -16.56 10.46
CA HIS A 36 -7.82 -15.82 9.37
C HIS A 36 -8.79 -15.48 8.24
N SER A 37 -9.53 -16.48 7.75
CA SER A 37 -10.51 -16.27 6.66
C SER A 37 -11.61 -15.30 7.08
N LEU A 38 -12.09 -15.36 8.33
CA LEU A 38 -13.06 -14.43 8.88
C LEU A 38 -12.49 -13.01 9.04
N ALA A 39 -11.20 -12.88 9.39
CA ALA A 39 -10.52 -11.59 9.42
C ALA A 39 -10.50 -10.95 8.04
N LEU A 40 -10.12 -11.70 7.00
CA LEU A 40 -10.15 -11.24 5.61
C LEU A 40 -11.57 -10.85 5.16
N ALA A 41 -12.59 -11.59 5.60
CA ALA A 41 -13.98 -11.27 5.30
C ALA A 41 -14.43 -9.96 5.92
N TYR A 42 -14.05 -9.69 7.16
CA TYR A 42 -14.32 -8.40 7.79
C TYR A 42 -13.51 -7.27 7.14
N MET A 43 -12.29 -7.54 6.67
CA MET A 43 -11.48 -6.55 5.95
C MET A 43 -12.15 -6.08 4.65
N SER A 44 -12.76 -6.99 3.89
CA SER A 44 -13.40 -6.66 2.61
C SER A 44 -14.70 -5.84 2.76
N VAL A 45 -15.23 -5.71 3.97
CA VAL A 45 -16.40 -4.85 4.29
C VAL A 45 -16.06 -3.75 5.29
N ASP A 46 -14.77 -3.40 5.39
CA ASP A 46 -14.24 -2.33 6.24
C ASP A 46 -14.57 -2.45 7.74
N LYS A 47 -14.85 -3.65 8.22
CA LYS A 47 -15.07 -3.96 9.65
C LYS A 47 -13.73 -4.19 10.35
N LEU A 48 -12.89 -3.16 10.40
CA LEU A 48 -11.47 -3.25 10.78
C LEU A 48 -11.24 -3.78 12.20
N ASP A 49 -12.02 -3.34 13.19
CA ASP A 49 -11.87 -3.83 14.57
C ASP A 49 -12.16 -5.33 14.70
N GLN A 50 -13.18 -5.81 13.97
CA GLN A 50 -13.54 -7.22 13.95
C GLN A 50 -12.46 -8.03 13.23
N ALA A 51 -11.93 -7.51 12.12
CA ALA A 51 -10.80 -8.10 11.42
C ALA A 51 -9.56 -8.23 12.31
N ILE A 52 -9.20 -7.17 13.05
CA ILE A 52 -8.07 -7.15 13.99
C ILE A 52 -8.25 -8.22 15.06
N SER A 53 -9.43 -8.31 15.67
CA SER A 53 -9.72 -9.32 16.69
C SER A 53 -9.55 -10.75 16.14
N LYS A 54 -10.03 -11.02 14.93
CA LYS A 54 -9.94 -12.35 14.32
C LYS A 54 -8.53 -12.72 13.88
N ILE A 55 -7.77 -11.79 13.29
CA ILE A 55 -6.38 -12.08 12.93
C ILE A 55 -5.51 -12.29 14.18
N GLN A 56 -5.77 -11.56 15.27
CA GLN A 56 -5.09 -11.78 16.56
C GLN A 56 -5.40 -13.17 17.14
N LYS A 57 -6.64 -13.64 17.06
CA LYS A 57 -6.98 -15.01 17.46
C LYS A 57 -6.26 -16.04 16.58
N ALA A 58 -6.20 -15.83 15.26
CA ALA A 58 -5.43 -16.70 14.35
C ALA A 58 -3.93 -16.76 14.74
N ILE A 59 -3.31 -15.62 15.05
CA ILE A 59 -1.92 -15.55 15.54
C ILE A 59 -1.75 -16.31 16.85
N SER A 60 -2.68 -16.17 17.80
CA SER A 60 -2.60 -16.87 19.09
C SER A 60 -2.68 -18.40 18.97
N LEU A 61 -3.35 -18.89 17.93
CA LEU A 61 -3.47 -20.32 17.62
C LEU A 61 -2.26 -20.82 16.82
N ASN A 62 -1.66 -19.95 16.01
CA ASN A 62 -0.51 -20.29 15.16
C ASN A 62 0.44 -19.09 14.98
N GLU A 63 1.46 -19.03 15.84
CA GLU A 63 2.43 -17.94 15.86
C GLU A 63 3.48 -18.02 14.74
N GLY A 64 3.50 -19.09 13.95
CA GLY A 64 4.51 -19.37 12.92
C GLY A 64 4.14 -18.87 11.51
N LYS A 65 2.97 -18.25 11.33
CA LYS A 65 2.50 -17.78 10.02
C LYS A 65 2.88 -16.32 9.80
N ASP A 66 3.90 -16.08 8.99
CA ASP A 66 4.37 -14.75 8.60
C ASP A 66 3.27 -13.87 7.99
N SER A 67 2.36 -14.48 7.22
CA SER A 67 1.23 -13.79 6.60
C SER A 67 0.27 -13.18 7.61
N TYR A 68 0.05 -13.80 8.78
CA TYR A 68 -0.89 -13.28 9.78
C TYR A 68 -0.36 -11.98 10.40
N TYR A 69 0.94 -11.92 10.68
CA TYR A 69 1.56 -10.69 11.16
C TYR A 69 1.59 -9.60 10.08
N PHE A 70 1.82 -9.96 8.82
CA PHE A 70 1.73 -9.00 7.71
C PHE A 70 0.32 -8.38 7.63
N GLU A 71 -0.73 -9.20 7.67
CA GLU A 71 -2.11 -8.74 7.58
C GLU A 71 -2.55 -7.92 8.81
N LEU A 72 -2.17 -8.35 10.02
CA LEU A 72 -2.40 -7.54 11.22
C LEU A 72 -1.65 -6.20 11.12
N GLY A 73 -0.42 -6.20 10.61
CA GLY A 73 0.33 -4.97 10.40
C GLY A 73 -0.37 -4.02 9.42
N ALA A 74 -0.93 -4.52 8.33
CA ALA A 74 -1.69 -3.73 7.36
C ALA A 74 -2.99 -3.16 7.97
N LEU A 75 -3.70 -3.95 8.78
CA LEU A 75 -4.89 -3.49 9.51
C LEU A 75 -4.58 -2.39 10.54
N LEU A 76 -3.48 -2.55 11.27
CA LEU A 76 -3.01 -1.56 12.24
C LEU A 76 -2.61 -0.25 11.56
N GLU A 77 -2.02 -0.32 10.37
CA GLU A 77 -1.70 0.87 9.58
C GLU A 77 -2.96 1.62 9.14
N ARG A 78 -3.97 0.92 8.61
CA ARG A 78 -5.28 1.51 8.26
C ARG A 78 -6.00 2.15 9.43
N THR A 79 -5.72 1.70 10.65
CA THR A 79 -6.29 2.28 11.90
C THR A 79 -5.36 3.32 12.55
N GLY A 80 -4.29 3.74 11.87
CA GLY A 80 -3.35 4.76 12.34
C GLY A 80 -2.36 4.31 13.42
N GLN A 81 -2.31 3.01 13.73
CA GLN A 81 -1.43 2.42 14.74
C GLN A 81 -0.06 2.03 14.14
N PHE A 82 0.63 3.03 13.58
CA PHE A 82 1.84 2.83 12.77
C PHE A 82 2.98 2.11 13.50
N GLU A 83 3.22 2.40 14.77
CA GLU A 83 4.28 1.73 15.54
C GLU A 83 4.02 0.22 15.69
N LEU A 84 2.78 -0.17 15.94
CA LEU A 84 2.38 -1.57 16.06
C LEU A 84 2.40 -2.27 14.70
N ALA A 85 2.03 -1.55 13.63
CA ALA A 85 2.14 -2.05 12.27
C ALA A 85 3.60 -2.40 11.92
N ILE A 86 4.54 -1.51 12.22
CA ILE A 86 5.98 -1.74 12.01
C ILE A 86 6.48 -2.95 12.80
N GLN A 87 6.03 -3.14 14.04
CA GLN A 87 6.42 -4.30 14.87
C GLN A 87 5.95 -5.62 14.23
N ASN A 88 4.69 -5.68 13.80
CA ASN A 88 4.14 -6.86 13.14
C ASN A 88 4.83 -7.16 11.80
N MET A 89 5.18 -6.13 11.04
CA MET A 89 5.91 -6.29 9.77
C MET A 89 7.33 -6.83 9.99
N LYS A 90 8.01 -6.39 11.05
CA LYS A 90 9.29 -6.98 11.46
C LYS A 90 9.12 -8.45 11.84
N ARG A 91 8.09 -8.79 12.62
CA ARG A 91 7.82 -10.17 13.00
C ARG A 91 7.53 -11.07 11.80
N SER A 92 6.79 -10.56 10.81
CA SER A 92 6.57 -11.24 9.53
C SER A 92 7.88 -11.56 8.82
N ILE A 93 8.81 -10.60 8.75
CA ILE A 93 10.14 -10.79 8.15
C ILE A 93 11.04 -11.74 8.96
N GLU A 94 10.96 -11.72 10.28
CA GLU A 94 11.68 -12.66 11.15
C GLU A 94 11.27 -14.11 10.87
N LEU A 95 9.96 -14.35 10.70
CA LEU A 95 9.42 -15.67 10.35
C LEU A 95 9.72 -16.05 8.90
N ASN A 96 9.65 -15.08 7.98
CA ASN A 96 9.93 -15.27 6.57
C ASN A 96 10.75 -14.11 5.99
N PRO A 97 12.09 -14.26 5.89
CA PRO A 97 12.98 -13.25 5.31
C PRO A 97 12.74 -12.98 3.82
N MET A 98 11.85 -13.75 3.18
CA MET A 98 11.46 -13.60 1.77
C MET A 98 10.07 -12.97 1.60
N HIS A 99 9.46 -12.44 2.67
CA HIS A 99 8.18 -11.74 2.58
C HIS A 99 8.35 -10.34 1.95
N SER A 100 8.26 -10.27 0.62
CA SER A 100 8.54 -9.03 -0.13
C SER A 100 7.63 -7.86 0.24
N ASN A 101 6.32 -8.09 0.46
CA ASN A 101 5.40 -7.01 0.84
C ASN A 101 5.71 -6.41 2.22
N ALA A 102 6.12 -7.21 3.21
CA ALA A 102 6.51 -6.71 4.53
C ALA A 102 7.80 -5.87 4.43
N HIS A 103 8.76 -6.30 3.61
CA HIS A 103 9.92 -5.46 3.26
C HIS A 103 9.50 -4.15 2.59
N ASN A 104 8.57 -4.19 1.62
CA ASN A 104 8.08 -2.97 0.99
C ASN A 104 7.47 -2.00 2.00
N PHE A 105 6.60 -2.50 2.87
CA PHE A 105 5.95 -1.71 3.91
C PHE A 105 6.97 -1.02 4.82
N LEU A 106 7.95 -1.75 5.35
CA LEU A 106 8.98 -1.15 6.20
C LEU A 106 9.82 -0.10 5.45
N GLY A 107 10.14 -0.37 4.18
CA GLY A 107 10.85 0.59 3.33
C GLY A 107 10.07 1.90 3.21
N TYR A 108 8.80 1.81 2.81
CA TYR A 108 7.93 2.97 2.64
C TYR A 108 7.69 3.74 3.97
N MET A 109 7.41 3.03 5.06
CA MET A 109 7.19 3.66 6.37
C MET A 109 8.42 4.38 6.91
N TYR A 110 9.62 3.80 6.76
CA TYR A 110 10.85 4.49 7.14
C TYR A 110 11.14 5.73 6.28
N ALA A 111 10.69 5.71 5.02
CA ALA A 111 10.78 6.88 4.14
C ALA A 111 9.89 8.02 4.61
N ILE A 112 8.61 7.72 4.93
CA ILE A 112 7.65 8.72 5.41
C ILE A 112 8.09 9.33 6.73
N GLN A 113 8.55 8.51 7.68
CA GLN A 113 9.00 9.00 8.98
C GLN A 113 10.29 9.84 8.92
N GLY A 114 11.00 9.85 7.79
CA GLY A 114 12.26 10.59 7.62
C GLY A 114 13.41 10.09 8.49
N LYS A 115 13.24 8.95 9.19
CA LYS A 115 14.17 8.47 10.22
C LYS A 115 15.42 7.81 9.63
N SER A 116 15.33 7.17 8.46
CA SER A 116 16.51 6.59 7.77
C SER A 116 16.20 6.15 6.34
N LEU A 117 16.51 7.01 5.36
CA LEU A 117 16.28 6.72 3.93
C LEU A 117 17.15 5.57 3.40
N ASP A 118 18.35 5.36 3.97
CA ASP A 118 19.21 4.24 3.54
C ASP A 118 18.71 2.88 4.05
N LYS A 119 18.16 2.82 5.28
CA LYS A 119 17.46 1.61 5.76
C LYS A 119 16.23 1.32 4.92
N ALA A 120 15.49 2.37 4.53
CA ALA A 120 14.34 2.25 3.65
C ALA A 120 14.72 1.61 2.30
N ILE A 121 15.79 2.11 1.66
CA ILE A 121 16.35 1.54 0.43
C ILE A 121 16.76 0.08 0.62
N GLY A 122 17.40 -0.26 1.75
CA GLY A 122 17.79 -1.64 2.04
C GLY A 122 16.60 -2.61 2.03
N HIS A 123 15.50 -2.23 2.68
CA HIS A 123 14.27 -3.04 2.66
C HIS A 123 13.65 -3.13 1.25
N LEU A 124 13.59 -2.03 0.49
CA LEU A 124 13.03 -2.08 -0.86
C LEU A 124 13.90 -2.85 -1.85
N ASN A 125 15.22 -2.76 -1.75
CA ASN A 125 16.12 -3.59 -2.54
C ASN A 125 15.89 -5.07 -2.26
N LYS A 126 15.63 -5.45 -0.99
CA LYS A 126 15.24 -6.82 -0.67
C LYS A 126 13.90 -7.18 -1.31
N ALA A 127 12.87 -6.33 -1.20
CA ALA A 127 11.57 -6.57 -1.86
C ALA A 127 11.70 -6.75 -3.39
N LEU A 128 12.47 -5.89 -4.04
CA LEU A 128 12.74 -5.93 -5.49
C LEU A 128 13.64 -7.09 -5.90
N SER A 129 14.54 -7.57 -5.04
CA SER A 129 15.31 -8.80 -5.32
C SER A 129 14.41 -10.04 -5.43
N ILE A 130 13.24 -10.00 -4.79
CA ILE A 130 12.27 -11.09 -4.75
C ILE A 130 11.25 -10.93 -5.88
N GLN A 131 10.79 -9.69 -6.10
CA GLN A 131 9.81 -9.33 -7.12
C GLN A 131 10.31 -8.14 -7.95
N PRO A 132 11.23 -8.36 -8.90
CA PRO A 132 11.93 -7.28 -9.61
C PRO A 132 11.04 -6.48 -10.57
N ARG A 133 9.86 -7.00 -10.91
CA ARG A 133 8.88 -6.35 -11.81
C ARG A 133 7.62 -5.91 -11.06
N ASN A 134 7.73 -5.66 -9.76
CA ASN A 134 6.62 -5.14 -8.98
C ASN A 134 6.62 -3.60 -9.05
N GLY A 135 5.67 -3.04 -9.80
CA GLY A 135 5.60 -1.60 -10.01
C GLY A 135 5.39 -0.79 -8.74
N TYR A 136 4.62 -1.29 -7.77
CA TYR A 136 4.40 -0.60 -6.49
C TYR A 136 5.67 -0.53 -5.63
N PHE A 137 6.55 -1.53 -5.73
CA PHE A 137 7.84 -1.50 -5.04
C PHE A 137 8.81 -0.52 -5.70
N LEU A 138 8.78 -0.44 -7.03
CA LEU A 138 9.55 0.56 -7.79
C LEU A 138 9.06 1.98 -7.51
N ASP A 139 7.75 2.19 -7.37
CA ASP A 139 7.17 3.47 -6.96
C ASP A 139 7.60 3.86 -5.54
N SER A 140 7.54 2.91 -4.59
CA SER A 140 8.04 3.14 -3.23
C SER A 140 9.53 3.52 -3.23
N LEU A 141 10.34 2.92 -4.10
CA LEU A 141 11.77 3.24 -4.25
C LEU A 141 11.99 4.61 -4.89
N SER A 142 11.21 4.94 -5.91
CA SER A 142 11.15 6.28 -6.49
C SER A 142 10.87 7.33 -5.41
N TRP A 143 9.86 7.09 -4.58
CA TRP A 143 9.48 8.02 -3.51
C TRP A 143 10.61 8.24 -2.50
N ILE A 144 11.37 7.19 -2.16
CA ILE A 144 12.55 7.34 -1.31
C ILE A 144 13.62 8.22 -1.97
N TYR A 145 13.93 8.01 -3.25
CA TYR A 145 14.88 8.87 -3.98
C TYR A 145 14.40 10.31 -4.05
N PHE A 146 13.10 10.52 -4.26
CA PHE A 146 12.50 11.85 -4.23
C PHE A 146 12.69 12.53 -2.86
N LYS A 147 12.45 11.81 -1.75
CA LYS A 147 12.70 12.31 -0.39
C LYS A 147 14.17 12.59 -0.11
N LYS A 148 15.11 11.89 -0.78
CA LYS A 148 16.56 12.18 -0.73
C LYS A 148 16.96 13.41 -1.55
N GLY A 149 16.06 13.99 -2.33
CA GLY A 149 16.36 15.08 -3.28
C GLY A 149 16.98 14.60 -4.59
N GLU A 150 17.01 13.28 -4.83
CA GLU A 150 17.56 12.66 -6.03
C GLU A 150 16.48 12.54 -7.13
N SER A 151 15.87 13.67 -7.50
CA SER A 151 14.66 13.69 -8.32
C SER A 151 14.80 13.03 -9.70
N GLN A 152 15.98 13.06 -10.32
CA GLN A 152 16.19 12.36 -11.60
C GLN A 152 16.14 10.84 -11.43
N ARG A 153 16.75 10.31 -10.36
CA ARG A 153 16.70 8.87 -10.05
C ARG A 153 15.29 8.44 -9.67
N ALA A 154 14.58 9.29 -8.92
CA ALA A 154 13.17 9.07 -8.63
C ALA A 154 12.34 8.94 -9.93
N LEU A 155 12.53 9.86 -10.88
CA LEU A 155 11.84 9.82 -12.17
C LEU A 155 12.13 8.53 -12.95
N ASP A 156 13.39 8.07 -12.95
CA ASP A 156 13.78 6.86 -13.66
C ASP A 156 13.13 5.61 -13.06
N GLU A 157 13.09 5.48 -11.72
CA GLU A 157 12.41 4.36 -11.06
C GLU A 157 10.89 4.44 -11.21
N LEU A 158 10.28 5.63 -11.14
CA LEU A 158 8.84 5.79 -11.34
C LEU A 158 8.42 5.41 -12.77
N LYS A 159 9.21 5.77 -13.77
CA LYS A 159 8.93 5.36 -15.16
C LYS A 159 8.95 3.83 -15.29
N LYS A 160 9.86 3.14 -14.62
CA LYS A 160 9.84 1.66 -14.56
C LYS A 160 8.61 1.14 -13.83
N ALA A 161 8.20 1.78 -12.72
CA ALA A 161 6.99 1.42 -12.01
C ALA A 161 5.77 1.43 -12.92
N MET A 162 5.59 2.51 -13.68
CA MET A 162 4.47 2.71 -14.61
C MET A 162 4.44 1.73 -15.77
N VAL A 163 5.56 1.07 -16.12
CA VAL A 163 5.58 -0.02 -17.12
C VAL A 163 4.91 -1.28 -16.58
N TYR A 164 4.94 -1.49 -15.26
CA TYR A 164 4.44 -2.71 -14.60
C TYR A 164 3.13 -2.50 -13.85
N THR A 165 2.51 -1.32 -13.93
CA THR A 165 1.22 -1.01 -13.32
C THR A 165 0.21 -0.55 -14.36
N SER A 166 -1.06 -0.87 -14.12
CA SER A 166 -2.16 -0.14 -14.78
C SER A 166 -2.12 1.35 -14.40
N PRO A 167 -2.77 2.23 -15.17
CA PRO A 167 -2.90 3.64 -14.80
C PRO A 167 -3.42 3.80 -13.36
N ASP A 168 -2.61 4.46 -12.53
CA ASP A 168 -2.85 4.57 -11.09
C ASP A 168 -2.74 6.04 -10.62
N PRO A 169 -3.76 6.57 -9.93
CA PRO A 169 -3.77 7.98 -9.54
C PRO A 169 -2.60 8.35 -8.62
N VAL A 170 -2.14 7.45 -7.75
CA VAL A 170 -1.02 7.69 -6.83
C VAL A 170 0.29 7.85 -7.61
N LEU A 171 0.56 6.96 -8.57
CA LEU A 171 1.78 7.04 -9.40
C LEU A 171 1.81 8.34 -10.22
N TYR A 172 0.67 8.78 -10.76
CA TYR A 172 0.61 10.07 -11.47
C TYR A 172 0.75 11.27 -10.53
N SER A 173 0.31 11.16 -9.27
CA SER A 173 0.56 12.19 -8.25
C SER A 173 2.06 12.31 -7.95
N HIS A 174 2.74 11.18 -7.71
CA HIS A 174 4.19 11.13 -7.53
C HIS A 174 4.94 11.65 -8.76
N LEU A 175 4.48 11.32 -9.97
CA LEU A 175 5.08 11.81 -11.21
C LEU A 175 5.03 13.33 -11.29
N GLY A 176 3.90 13.92 -10.90
CA GLY A 176 3.74 15.37 -10.84
C GLY A 176 4.68 16.02 -9.84
N ASP A 177 4.78 15.45 -8.63
CA ASP A 177 5.65 15.95 -7.56
C ASP A 177 7.14 15.90 -7.97
N ILE A 178 7.57 14.80 -8.60
CA ILE A 178 8.92 14.63 -9.10
C ILE A 178 9.22 15.62 -10.23
N HIS A 179 8.34 15.75 -11.22
CA HIS A 179 8.52 16.72 -12.30
C HIS A 179 8.57 18.16 -11.78
N PHE A 180 7.76 18.49 -10.78
CA PHE A 180 7.79 19.82 -10.17
C PHE A 180 9.14 20.10 -9.51
N SER A 181 9.71 19.13 -8.78
CA SER A 181 11.05 19.28 -8.19
C SER A 181 12.17 19.45 -9.21
N LEU A 182 11.98 18.88 -10.41
CA LEU A 182 12.88 19.04 -11.56
C LEU A 182 12.64 20.36 -12.33
N LYS A 183 11.70 21.21 -11.87
CA LYS A 183 11.24 22.42 -12.55
C LYS A 183 10.56 22.18 -13.91
N ASN A 184 10.14 20.94 -14.17
CA ASN A 184 9.38 20.57 -15.37
C ASN A 184 7.89 20.86 -15.15
N TYR A 185 7.54 22.13 -14.94
CA TYR A 185 6.20 22.53 -14.45
C TYR A 185 5.04 22.15 -15.40
N ILE A 186 5.29 22.12 -16.72
CA ILE A 186 4.29 21.67 -17.70
C ILE A 186 3.95 20.19 -17.48
N GLU A 187 4.97 19.35 -17.41
CA GLU A 187 4.79 17.91 -17.21
C GLU A 187 4.24 17.59 -15.82
N ALA A 188 4.66 18.35 -14.80
CA ALA A 188 4.07 18.26 -13.46
C ALA A 188 2.56 18.51 -13.48
N GLY A 189 2.13 19.60 -14.11
CA GLY A 189 0.72 19.94 -14.24
C GLY A 189 -0.10 18.94 -15.05
N LYS A 190 0.49 18.31 -16.08
CA LYS A 190 -0.16 17.23 -16.83
C LYS A 190 -0.35 15.99 -15.96
N ALA A 191 0.70 15.56 -15.27
CA ALA A 191 0.66 14.37 -14.42
C ALA A 191 -0.38 14.51 -13.29
N TRP A 192 -0.41 15.64 -12.58
CA TRP A 192 -1.43 15.88 -11.56
C TRP A 192 -2.87 15.95 -12.11
N LYS A 193 -3.08 16.46 -13.34
CA LYS A 193 -4.39 16.41 -13.98
C LYS A 193 -4.83 14.99 -14.29
N THR A 194 -3.91 14.14 -14.76
CA THR A 194 -4.20 12.72 -14.99
C THR A 194 -4.49 12.01 -13.67
N SER A 195 -3.71 12.30 -12.62
CA SER A 195 -3.98 11.81 -11.25
C SER A 195 -5.39 12.20 -10.80
N LEU A 196 -5.77 13.48 -10.94
CA LEU A 196 -7.10 13.97 -10.55
C LEU A 196 -8.21 13.27 -11.33
N PHE A 197 -8.07 13.13 -12.64
CA PHE A 197 -9.03 12.43 -13.47
C PHE A 197 -9.25 10.99 -13.00
N LEU A 198 -8.16 10.23 -12.80
CA LEU A 198 -8.22 8.84 -12.34
C LEU A 198 -8.78 8.72 -10.91
N THR A 199 -8.46 9.66 -10.03
CA THR A 199 -9.05 9.71 -8.68
C THR A 199 -10.56 9.84 -8.76
N MET A 200 -11.07 10.77 -9.58
CA MET A 200 -12.50 11.01 -9.71
C MET A 200 -13.24 9.81 -10.34
N GLU A 201 -12.61 9.08 -11.26
CA GLU A 201 -13.18 7.84 -11.82
C GLU A 201 -13.28 6.70 -10.79
N LYS A 202 -12.39 6.66 -9.80
CA LYS A 202 -12.34 5.60 -8.77
C LYS A 202 -13.10 5.93 -7.48
N MET A 203 -13.68 7.12 -7.35
CA MET A 203 -14.38 7.54 -6.11
C MET A 203 -15.56 6.63 -5.72
N ASP A 204 -16.13 5.90 -6.68
CA ASP A 204 -17.24 4.97 -6.43
C ASP A 204 -16.78 3.53 -6.09
N ASP A 205 -15.47 3.25 -6.15
CA ASP A 205 -14.86 1.91 -6.02
C ASP A 205 -13.70 1.93 -4.99
N THR A 206 -14.00 2.32 -3.75
CA THR A 206 -12.98 2.65 -2.74
C THR A 206 -12.33 1.44 -2.09
N ASP A 207 -11.39 0.81 -2.81
CA ASP A 207 -10.32 0.00 -2.23
C ASP A 207 -8.97 0.74 -2.41
N GLY A 208 -8.65 1.64 -1.49
CA GLY A 208 -7.30 2.26 -1.39
C GLY A 208 -7.27 3.75 -1.03
N GLU A 209 -6.11 4.21 -0.56
CA GLU A 209 -5.84 5.64 -0.31
C GLU A 209 -5.65 6.37 -1.64
N LEU A 210 -6.70 7.08 -2.09
CA LEU A 210 -6.62 7.94 -3.26
C LEU A 210 -6.01 9.30 -2.90
N PRO A 211 -5.25 9.95 -3.81
CA PRO A 211 -4.78 11.31 -3.59
C PRO A 211 -5.94 12.30 -3.39
N ASP A 212 -5.81 13.25 -2.47
CA ASP A 212 -6.84 14.28 -2.22
C ASP A 212 -7.06 15.15 -3.48
N PRO A 213 -8.26 15.16 -4.08
CA PRO A 213 -8.58 15.99 -5.24
C PRO A 213 -8.28 17.48 -5.01
N LYS A 214 -8.51 18.00 -3.81
CA LYS A 214 -8.28 19.43 -3.49
C LYS A 214 -6.78 19.77 -3.47
N ASP A 215 -5.95 18.86 -2.99
CA ASP A 215 -4.49 19.02 -3.04
C ASP A 215 -4.00 18.99 -4.48
N LEU A 216 -4.48 18.05 -5.30
CA LEU A 216 -4.14 17.96 -6.72
C LEU A 216 -4.53 19.24 -7.48
N GLU A 217 -5.74 19.76 -7.27
CA GLU A 217 -6.16 21.03 -7.88
C GLU A 217 -5.26 22.20 -7.48
N LYS A 218 -4.87 22.27 -6.19
CA LYS A 218 -3.96 23.29 -5.68
C LYS A 218 -2.59 23.18 -6.35
N LYS A 219 -2.03 21.97 -6.46
CA LYS A 219 -0.76 21.70 -7.15
C LYS A 219 -0.83 22.09 -8.63
N ILE A 220 -1.92 21.75 -9.33
CA ILE A 220 -2.15 22.12 -10.75
C ILE A 220 -2.17 23.65 -10.93
N ARG A 221 -2.85 24.39 -10.04
CA ARG A 221 -2.85 25.87 -10.07
C ARG A 221 -1.45 26.42 -9.82
N GLY A 222 -0.76 25.91 -8.79
CA GLY A 222 0.61 26.31 -8.46
C GLY A 222 1.58 26.13 -9.62
N ALA A 223 1.53 24.99 -10.33
CA ALA A 223 2.39 24.74 -11.50
C ALA A 223 2.27 25.85 -12.57
N ARG A 224 1.05 26.34 -12.82
CA ARG A 224 0.79 27.41 -13.80
C ARG A 224 1.37 28.74 -13.37
N GLU A 225 1.32 29.05 -12.08
CA GLU A 225 1.88 30.30 -11.54
C GLU A 225 3.40 30.34 -11.68
N PHE A 226 4.10 29.21 -11.47
CA PHE A 226 5.55 29.12 -11.66
C PHE A 226 5.96 29.22 -13.13
N LEU A 227 5.13 28.74 -14.06
CA LEU A 227 5.34 28.91 -15.51
C LEU A 227 5.20 30.36 -15.97
N ASN A 228 4.32 31.13 -15.33
CA ASN A 228 4.11 32.54 -15.70
C ASN A 228 5.17 33.48 -15.10
N LYS A 229 6.01 32.99 -14.18
CA LYS A 229 7.01 33.78 -13.44
C LYS A 229 8.46 33.52 -13.88
N ASN A 230 8.72 32.49 -14.67
CA ASN A 230 10.05 32.09 -15.16
C ASN A 230 10.01 31.90 -16.67
#